data_AF-A0A970FSL5-F1
#
_entry.id   AF-A0A970FSL5-F1
#
_cell.length_a   1.000
_cell.length_b   1.000
_cell.length_c   1.000
_cell.angle_alpha   90.00
_cell.angle_beta   90.00
_cell.angle_gamma   90.00
#
_symmetry.space_group_name_H-M   'P 1'
#
loop_
_entity.id
_entity.type
_entity.pdbx_description
1 polymer ?
#
loop_
_entity_poly.entity_id
_entity_poly.type
_entity_poly.pdbx_seq_one_letter_code
_entity_poly.pdbx_strand_id
1 'polypeptide(L)'
;IMAHIGGGGDLCWSLKAIAPYRNIVADISGSVIDRPMIEQSIAAMGADRLLFDTDGSIPAVISKLLGADIPENDKKTILAGENYRRFLERGEAR
;
A
#
# COMPACT_ATOMS: atom_id res chain seq x y z
N ILE A 1 -6.44 4.87 -7.31
CA ILE A 1 -5.31 4.40 -6.48
C ILE A 1 -4.81 5.63 -5.72
N MET A 2 -4.57 5.53 -4.42
CA MET A 2 -3.85 6.55 -3.66
C MET A 2 -2.37 6.19 -3.71
N ALA A 3 -1.64 6.85 -4.60
CA ALA A 3 -0.22 6.57 -4.79
C ALA A 3 0.63 7.24 -3.72
N HIS A 4 1.73 6.60 -3.35
CA HIS A 4 2.68 7.11 -2.36
C HIS A 4 2.01 7.44 -1.02
N ILE A 5 1.35 6.47 -0.38
CA ILE A 5 0.63 6.71 0.88
C ILE A 5 1.56 7.24 1.99
N GLY A 6 2.85 6.93 1.89
CA GLY A 6 3.93 7.42 2.74
C GLY A 6 4.61 8.71 2.26
N GLY A 7 4.05 9.47 1.32
CA GLY A 7 4.73 10.59 0.64
C GLY A 7 5.11 11.81 1.49
N GLY A 8 5.21 11.70 2.82
CA GLY A 8 5.61 12.77 3.73
C GLY A 8 4.48 13.69 4.22
N GLY A 9 3.24 13.43 3.78
CA GLY A 9 2.05 14.09 4.32
C GLY A 9 1.54 13.45 5.62
N ASP A 10 0.40 13.91 6.12
CA ASP A 10 -0.27 13.27 7.25
C ASP A 10 -0.92 11.94 6.79
N LEU A 11 -0.24 10.84 7.11
CA LEU A 11 -0.70 9.48 6.84
C LEU A 11 -2.08 9.22 7.46
N CYS A 12 -2.29 9.61 8.72
CA CYS A 12 -3.54 9.35 9.43
C CYS A 12 -4.72 10.04 8.75
N TRP A 13 -4.53 11.28 8.31
CA TRP A 13 -5.53 12.03 7.57
C TRP A 13 -5.84 11.37 6.23
N SER A 14 -4.80 10.98 5.50
CA SER A 14 -4.92 10.33 4.19
C SER A 14 -5.68 9.00 4.30
N LEU A 15 -5.34 8.17 5.28
CA LEU A 15 -6.02 6.90 5.56
C LEU A 15 -7.50 7.12 5.94
N LYS A 16 -7.80 8.10 6.81
CA LYS A 16 -9.19 8.44 7.17
C LYS A 16 -10.03 8.83 5.95
N ALA A 17 -9.44 9.56 5.01
CA ALA A 17 -10.13 9.98 3.80
C ALA A 17 -10.48 8.81 2.87
N ILE A 18 -9.61 7.79 2.77
CA ILE A 18 -9.78 6.70 1.79
C ILE A 18 -10.34 5.41 2.36
N ALA A 19 -10.17 5.14 3.66
CA ALA A 19 -10.56 3.88 4.30
C ALA A 19 -12.04 3.48 4.12
N PRO A 20 -13.02 4.41 4.16
CA PRO A 20 -14.44 4.07 3.96
C PRO A 20 -14.76 3.51 2.56
N TYR A 21 -13.91 3.79 1.57
CA TYR A 21 -14.17 3.45 0.17
C TYR A 21 -13.48 2.13 -0.21
N ARG A 22 -14.25 1.05 -0.31
CA ARG A 22 -13.73 -0.31 -0.62
C ARG A 22 -13.08 -0.42 -2.01
N ASN A 23 -13.43 0.47 -2.94
CA ASN A 23 -12.86 0.53 -4.28
C ASN A 23 -11.53 1.29 -4.35
N ILE A 24 -11.11 1.96 -3.27
CA ILE A 24 -9.82 2.64 -3.19
C ILE A 24 -8.78 1.68 -2.59
N VAL A 25 -7.59 1.71 -3.18
CA VAL A 25 -6.38 1.01 -2.74
C VAL A 25 -5.26 2.01 -2.67
N ALA A 26 -4.26 1.73 -1.85
CA ALA A 26 -3.06 2.54 -1.70
C ALA A 26 -1.82 1.72 -2.03
N ASP A 27 -0.77 2.35 -2.55
CA ASP A 27 0.54 1.70 -2.68
C ASP A 27 1.54 2.21 -1.63
N ILE A 28 2.52 1.38 -1.35
CA ILE A 28 3.57 1.64 -0.36
C ILE A 28 4.84 2.26 -0.98
N SER A 29 4.72 2.77 -2.21
CA SER A 29 5.86 3.27 -2.98
C SER A 29 6.48 4.54 -2.41
N GLY A 30 7.60 4.95 -3.00
CA GLY A 30 8.33 6.15 -2.60
C GLY A 30 9.44 5.91 -1.57
N SER A 31 10.27 6.92 -1.41
CA SER A 31 11.53 6.89 -0.65
C SER A 31 11.38 7.09 0.86
N VAL A 32 10.22 7.56 1.32
CA VAL A 32 9.97 7.80 2.74
C VAL A 32 9.76 6.47 3.47
N ILE A 33 10.43 6.33 4.60
CA ILE A 33 10.39 5.15 5.47
C ILE A 33 9.92 5.63 6.85
N ASP A 34 8.61 5.55 7.08
CA ASP A 34 7.99 5.89 8.35
C ASP A 34 7.43 4.66 9.05
N ARG A 35 7.49 4.66 10.39
CA ARG A 35 6.85 3.66 11.24
C ARG A 35 5.90 4.36 12.21
N PRO A 36 4.67 3.86 12.44
CA PRO A 36 4.10 2.57 11.99
C PRO A 36 3.24 2.68 10.72
N MET A 37 3.82 3.06 9.58
CA MET A 37 3.07 3.35 8.36
C MET A 37 2.31 2.14 7.80
N ILE A 38 2.99 1.00 7.66
CA ILE A 38 2.40 -0.21 7.07
C ILE A 38 1.35 -0.79 8.02
N GLU A 39 1.65 -0.81 9.32
CA GLU A 39 0.75 -1.29 10.37
C GLU A 39 -0.53 -0.46 10.43
N GLN A 40 -0.42 0.88 10.43
CA GLN A 40 -1.60 1.76 10.41
C GLN A 40 -2.42 1.61 9.13
N SER A 41 -1.75 1.43 8.00
CA SER A 41 -2.42 1.25 6.72
C SER A 41 -3.21 -0.06 6.69
N ILE A 42 -2.66 -1.16 7.20
CA ILE A 42 -3.38 -2.42 7.35
C ILE A 42 -4.52 -2.29 8.36
N ALA A 43 -4.30 -1.64 9.49
CA ALA A 43 -5.37 -1.44 10.49
C ALA A 43 -6.55 -0.64 9.93
N ALA A 44 -6.28 0.35 9.08
CA ALA A 44 -7.32 1.19 8.47
C ALA A 44 -8.00 0.52 7.27
N MET A 45 -7.23 -0.21 6.44
CA MET A 45 -7.69 -0.64 5.12
C MET A 45 -7.72 -2.15 4.90
N GLY A 46 -6.90 -2.91 5.61
CA GLY A 46 -6.60 -4.31 5.31
C GLY A 46 -5.43 -4.44 4.33
N ALA A 47 -4.68 -5.54 4.46
CA ALA A 47 -3.51 -5.83 3.61
C ALA A 47 -3.89 -6.04 2.13
N ASP A 48 -5.11 -6.49 1.86
CA ASP A 48 -5.65 -6.64 0.51
C ASP A 48 -5.74 -5.29 -0.22
N ARG A 49 -5.97 -4.18 0.49
CA ARG A 49 -6.06 -2.86 -0.13
C ARG A 49 -4.72 -2.11 -0.21
N LEU A 50 -3.63 -2.78 0.13
CA LEU A 50 -2.27 -2.28 -0.04
C LEU A 50 -1.56 -2.96 -1.20
N LEU A 51 -0.87 -2.15 -1.97
CA LEU A 51 -0.23 -2.54 -3.21
C LEU A 51 1.28 -2.35 -3.11
N PHE A 52 2.04 -3.34 -3.60
CA PHE A 52 3.48 -3.24 -3.72
C PHE A 52 3.86 -2.46 -4.98
N ASP A 53 4.48 -1.30 -4.79
CA ASP A 53 5.15 -0.51 -5.83
C ASP A 53 6.34 0.19 -5.20
N THR A 54 7.34 0.52 -6.01
CA THR A 54 8.64 1.01 -5.55
C THR A 54 8.87 2.48 -5.86
N ASP A 55 8.24 3.03 -6.90
CA ASP A 55 8.62 4.35 -7.46
C ASP A 55 10.14 4.44 -7.73
N GLY A 56 10.73 3.33 -8.20
CA GLY A 56 12.18 3.20 -8.36
C GLY A 56 12.98 3.08 -7.06
N SER A 57 12.38 3.31 -5.89
CA SER A 57 13.03 3.24 -4.58
C SER A 57 12.95 1.84 -3.95
N ILE A 58 13.49 0.84 -4.65
CA ILE A 58 13.38 -0.58 -4.28
C ILE A 58 13.85 -0.85 -2.83
N PRO A 59 15.05 -0.41 -2.39
CA PRO A 59 15.51 -0.74 -1.03
C PRO A 59 14.60 -0.15 0.05
N ALA A 60 14.13 1.10 -0.14
CA ALA A 60 13.25 1.75 0.83
C ALA A 60 11.93 1.00 0.99
N VAL A 61 11.34 0.55 -0.12
CA VAL A 61 10.06 -0.18 -0.12
C VAL A 61 10.17 -1.59 0.44
N ILE A 62 11.26 -2.29 0.13
CA ILE A 62 11.50 -3.60 0.74
C ILE A 62 11.75 -3.46 2.24
N SER A 63 12.55 -2.48 2.67
CA SER A 63 12.85 -2.27 4.09
C SER A 63 11.63 -1.90 4.93
N LYS A 64 10.74 -1.01 4.45
CA LYS A 64 9.49 -0.67 5.17
C LYS A 64 8.58 -1.90 5.33
N LEU A 65 8.45 -2.74 4.30
CA LEU A 65 7.56 -3.90 4.36
C LEU A 65 8.14 -5.02 5.23
N LEU A 66 9.42 -5.33 5.08
CA LEU A 66 10.08 -6.37 5.87
C LEU A 66 10.19 -5.95 7.35
N GLY A 67 10.45 -4.68 7.61
CA GLY A 67 10.57 -4.11 8.96
C GLY A 67 9.24 -3.86 9.68
N ALA A 68 8.11 -3.96 8.98
CA ALA A 68 6.78 -3.85 9.57
C ALA A 68 6.49 -5.03 10.49
N ASP A 69 5.92 -4.73 11.66
CA ASP A 69 5.46 -5.72 12.63
C ASP A 69 4.02 -6.16 12.32
N ILE A 70 3.92 -6.96 11.27
CA ILE A 70 2.65 -7.47 10.73
C ILE A 70 2.77 -8.96 10.44
N PRO A 71 1.65 -9.70 10.39
CA PRO A 71 1.65 -11.10 10.00
C PRO A 71 2.36 -11.36 8.67
N GLU A 72 3.07 -12.47 8.57
CA GLU A 72 3.78 -12.87 7.36
C GLU A 72 2.84 -13.03 6.15
N ASN A 73 1.60 -13.44 6.39
CA ASN A 73 0.59 -13.53 5.33
C ASN A 73 0.24 -12.16 4.76
N ASP A 74 0.17 -11.10 5.59
CA ASP A 74 -0.11 -9.74 5.12
C ASP A 74 1.04 -9.21 4.26
N LYS A 75 2.30 -9.50 4.63
CA LYS A 75 3.48 -9.19 3.80
C LYS A 75 3.35 -9.85 2.42
N LYS A 76 2.98 -11.14 2.38
CA LYS A 76 2.78 -11.89 1.13
C LYS A 76 1.64 -11.33 0.30
N THR A 77 0.51 -10.97 0.92
CA THR A 77 -0.63 -10.34 0.23
C THR A 77 -0.22 -9.05 -0.48
N ILE A 78 0.53 -8.18 0.22
CA ILE A 78 1.03 -6.93 -0.35
C ILE A 78 1.99 -7.20 -1.52
N LEU A 79 2.97 -8.11 -1.32
CA LEU A 79 3.97 -8.47 -2.33
C LEU A 79 3.35 -9.14 -3.58
N ALA A 80 2.34 -9.98 -3.40
CA ALA A 80 1.68 -10.66 -4.51
C ALA A 80 0.99 -9.67 -5.45
N GLY A 81 0.51 -8.54 -4.91
CA GLY A 81 -0.06 -7.46 -5.71
C GLY A 81 -1.28 -7.88 -6.54
N GLU A 82 -2.01 -8.93 -6.15
CA GLU A 82 -3.10 -9.51 -6.95
C GLU A 82 -4.20 -8.47 -7.26
N ASN A 83 -4.42 -7.52 -6.35
CA ASN A 83 -5.38 -6.44 -6.53
C ASN A 83 -4.99 -5.40 -7.60
N TYR A 84 -3.78 -5.45 -8.17
CA TYR A 84 -3.44 -4.71 -9.38
C TYR A 84 -4.21 -5.22 -10.61
N ARG A 85 -4.44 -6.54 -10.70
CA ARG A 85 -4.96 -7.18 -11.92
C ARG A 85 -6.29 -6.60 -12.38
N ARG A 86 -7.20 -6.32 -11.44
CA ARG A 86 -8.51 -5.72 -11.73
C ARG A 86 -8.43 -4.35 -12.42
N PHE A 87 -7.34 -3.60 -12.23
CA PHE A 87 -7.13 -2.31 -12.89
C PHE A 87 -6.61 -2.50 -14.32
N LEU A 88 -5.76 -3.51 -14.54
CA LEU A 88 -5.23 -3.87 -15.85
C LEU A 88 -6.33 -4.48 -16.74
N GLU A 89 -7.07 -5.43 -16.20
CA GLU A 89 -8.17 -6.14 -16.92
C GLU A 89 -9.30 -5.19 -17.34
N ARG A 90 -9.55 -4.11 -16.58
CA ARG A 90 -10.50 -3.06 -16.96
C ARG A 90 -10.02 -2.21 -18.15
N GLY A 91 -8.72 -2.07 -18.34
CA GLY A 91 -8.14 -1.34 -19.46
C GLY A 91 -8.22 -2.08 -20.78
N GLU A 92 -8.23 -3.42 -20.72
CA GLU A 92 -8.29 -4.31 -21.89
C GLU A 92 -9.70 -4.53 -22.44
N ALA A 93 -10.75 -4.20 -21.69
CA ALA A 93 -12.14 -4.29 -22.14
C ALA A 93 -12.55 -3.16 -23.11
N ARG A 94 -11.60 -2.63 -23.90
CA ARG A 94 -11.83 -1.59 -24.92
C ARG A 94 -11.78 -2.16 -26.32
#